data_AF-A0A4S4CHQ0-F1
#
_entry.id   AF-A0A4S4CHQ0-F1
#
_cell.length_a   1.000
_cell.length_b   1.000
_cell.length_c   1.000
_cell.angle_alpha   90.00
_cell.angle_beta   90.00
_cell.angle_gamma   90.00
#
_symmetry.space_group_name_H-M   'P 1'
#
loop_
_entity.id
_entity.type
_entity.pdbx_description
1 polymer ?
#
loop_
_entity_poly.entity_id
_entity_poly.type
_entity_poly.pdbx_seq_one_letter_code
_entity_poly.pdbx_strand_id
1 'polypeptide(L)'
;MTPTSWRSAALASLWALVVATFGLAAYSLWRAGTLDAVAVLEALRSMLAGLILVWWTQVFTRYTAEEAVPDTDGVLRALRVGLPWLTSLRLSMWLLLLLSLASGLAETASPVAVTALVTISGAFIFAKNAVFGTLARWAVTPNEALGRVRLAQWLNAAAALSLALGVVNVVPIAGLSGGDSLDVTSMVVYGLHALLDTAAMLLSLRAVPPPMAP
;
A
#
# COMPACT_ATOMS: atom_id res chain seq x y z
N MET A 1 -0.93 -27.37 -4.26
CA MET A 1 -1.91 -26.69 -3.39
C MET A 1 -1.18 -25.92 -2.31
N THR A 2 -1.52 -24.65 -2.07
CA THR A 2 -0.98 -23.88 -0.95
C THR A 2 -1.55 -24.41 0.37
N PRO A 3 -0.74 -24.54 1.43
CA PRO A 3 -1.25 -24.94 2.74
C PRO A 3 -2.36 -23.99 3.22
N THR A 4 -3.45 -24.55 3.74
CA THR A 4 -4.62 -23.80 4.25
C THR A 4 -4.25 -22.80 5.35
N SER A 5 -3.18 -23.07 6.11
CA SER A 5 -2.62 -22.18 7.13
C SER A 5 -2.08 -20.88 6.55
N TRP A 6 -1.38 -20.91 5.41
CA TRP A 6 -0.85 -19.68 4.79
C TRP A 6 -1.95 -18.80 4.22
N ARG A 7 -2.96 -19.42 3.59
CA ARG A 7 -4.12 -18.68 3.07
C ARG A 7 -4.89 -17.98 4.19
N SER A 8 -5.22 -18.70 5.28
CA SER A 8 -5.91 -18.10 6.42
C SER A 8 -5.12 -16.98 7.09
N ALA A 9 -3.81 -17.17 7.30
CA ALA A 9 -2.93 -16.13 7.84
C ALA A 9 -2.86 -14.89 6.94
N ALA A 10 -2.75 -15.08 5.62
CA ALA A 10 -2.76 -13.99 4.66
C ALA A 10 -4.07 -13.20 4.73
N LEU A 11 -5.22 -13.87 4.69
CA LEU A 11 -6.53 -13.22 4.76
C LEU A 11 -6.74 -12.48 6.08
N ALA A 12 -6.35 -13.09 7.21
CA ALA A 12 -6.42 -12.43 8.52
C ALA A 12 -5.57 -11.14 8.54
N SER A 13 -4.33 -11.21 8.03
CA SER A 13 -3.45 -10.03 7.97
C SER A 13 -3.94 -8.95 7.03
N LEU A 14 -4.57 -9.31 5.89
CA LEU A 14 -5.15 -8.36 4.95
C LEU A 14 -6.36 -7.65 5.56
N TRP A 15 -7.25 -8.36 6.24
CA TRP A 15 -8.38 -7.74 6.94
C TRP A 15 -7.93 -6.87 8.12
N ALA A 16 -6.90 -7.29 8.85
CA ALA A 16 -6.28 -6.44 9.86
C ALA A 16 -5.72 -5.15 9.22
N LEU A 17 -5.05 -5.26 8.07
CA LEU A 17 -4.53 -4.10 7.34
C LEU A 17 -5.65 -3.19 6.82
N VAL A 18 -6.79 -3.74 6.37
CA VAL A 18 -7.98 -2.96 6.02
C VAL A 18 -8.43 -2.10 7.19
N VAL A 19 -8.65 -2.72 8.36
CA VAL A 19 -9.08 -2.02 9.58
C VAL A 19 -8.04 -0.96 9.97
N ALA A 20 -6.76 -1.30 9.97
CA ALA A 20 -5.69 -0.38 10.29
C ALA A 20 -5.60 0.80 9.30
N THR A 21 -5.89 0.58 8.01
CA THR A 21 -5.85 1.64 7.00
C THR A 21 -7.02 2.62 7.13
N PHE A 22 -8.21 2.13 7.48
CA PHE A 22 -9.32 3.02 7.85
C PHE A 22 -9.06 3.73 9.18
N GLY A 23 -8.47 3.03 10.15
CA GLY A 23 -7.99 3.62 11.41
C GLY A 23 -6.97 4.72 11.17
N LEU A 24 -6.07 4.55 10.19
CA LEU A 24 -5.08 5.56 9.81
C LEU A 24 -5.76 6.80 9.22
N ALA A 25 -6.81 6.64 8.41
CA ALA A 25 -7.61 7.76 7.90
C ALA A 25 -8.30 8.54 9.03
N ALA A 26 -8.90 7.84 9.99
CA ALA A 26 -9.51 8.47 11.17
C ALA A 26 -8.45 9.16 12.04
N TYR A 27 -7.31 8.52 12.26
CA TYR A 27 -6.19 9.08 13.03
C TYR A 27 -5.61 10.33 12.39
N SER A 28 -5.45 10.36 11.06
CA SER A 28 -4.93 11.54 10.36
C SER A 28 -5.88 12.73 10.45
N LEU A 29 -7.20 12.51 10.40
CA LEU A 29 -8.18 13.57 10.67
C LEU A 29 -8.17 14.04 12.13
N TRP A 30 -8.08 13.10 13.08
CA TRP A 30 -8.06 13.42 14.50
C TRP A 30 -6.82 14.21 14.90
N ARG A 31 -5.63 13.78 14.44
CA ARG A 31 -4.34 14.42 14.75
C ARG A 31 -4.23 15.81 14.15
N ALA A 32 -4.81 16.04 12.97
CA ALA A 32 -4.71 17.33 12.30
C ALA A 32 -5.26 18.49 13.15
N GLY A 33 -6.23 18.24 14.04
CA GLY A 33 -6.84 19.24 14.93
C GLY A 33 -7.73 20.26 14.21
N THR A 34 -7.35 20.65 12.98
CA THR A 34 -8.10 21.50 12.06
C THR A 34 -8.19 20.83 10.68
N LEU A 35 -9.34 20.96 10.03
CA LEU A 35 -9.54 20.45 8.66
C LEU A 35 -8.90 21.40 7.65
N ASP A 36 -7.59 21.25 7.41
CA ASP A 36 -6.91 21.89 6.30
C ASP A 36 -6.89 21.00 5.04
N ALA A 37 -6.50 21.56 3.91
CA ALA A 37 -6.51 20.85 2.64
C ALA A 37 -5.57 19.63 2.64
N VAL A 38 -4.45 19.68 3.37
CA VAL A 38 -3.45 18.61 3.42
C VAL A 38 -3.97 17.43 4.23
N ALA A 39 -4.54 17.69 5.41
CA ALA A 39 -5.16 16.68 6.26
C ALA A 39 -6.32 15.98 5.55
N VAL A 40 -7.16 16.74 4.83
CA VAL A 40 -8.26 16.17 4.03
C VAL A 40 -7.71 15.27 2.91
N LEU A 41 -6.66 15.68 2.21
CA LEU A 41 -6.05 14.88 1.15
C LEU A 41 -5.43 13.58 1.69
N GLU A 42 -4.71 13.63 2.80
CA GLU A 42 -4.11 12.46 3.45
C GLU A 42 -5.18 11.47 3.96
N ALA A 43 -6.25 11.99 4.56
CA ALA A 43 -7.38 11.18 5.00
C ALA A 43 -8.10 10.55 3.82
N LEU A 44 -8.36 11.30 2.74
CA LEU A 44 -8.97 10.79 1.52
C LEU A 44 -8.10 9.71 0.86
N ARG A 45 -6.79 9.92 0.80
CA ARG A 45 -5.81 8.94 0.31
C ARG A 45 -5.90 7.63 1.11
N SER A 46 -5.94 7.74 2.44
CA SER A 46 -6.02 6.59 3.34
C SER A 46 -7.38 5.87 3.25
N MET A 47 -8.47 6.62 3.20
CA MET A 47 -9.83 6.10 3.02
C MET A 47 -9.96 5.32 1.69
N LEU A 48 -9.52 5.92 0.59
CA LEU A 48 -9.55 5.29 -0.71
C LEU A 48 -8.64 4.06 -0.76
N ALA A 49 -7.46 4.12 -0.13
CA ALA A 49 -6.59 2.94 0.00
C ALA A 49 -7.26 1.80 0.77
N GLY A 50 -8.00 2.10 1.84
CA GLY A 50 -8.79 1.12 2.59
C GLY A 50 -9.87 0.47 1.72
N LEU A 51 -10.62 1.25 0.95
CA LEU A 51 -11.66 0.74 0.04
C LEU A 51 -11.07 -0.16 -1.06
N ILE A 52 -9.98 0.26 -1.70
CA ILE A 52 -9.27 -0.56 -2.69
C ILE A 52 -8.78 -1.86 -2.06
N LEU A 53 -8.26 -1.80 -0.83
CA LEU A 53 -7.78 -2.98 -0.13
C LEU A 53 -8.90 -3.95 0.24
N VAL A 54 -10.12 -3.48 0.56
CA VAL A 54 -11.30 -4.33 0.76
C VAL A 54 -11.58 -5.14 -0.51
N TRP A 55 -11.73 -4.46 -1.66
CA TRP A 55 -12.02 -5.15 -2.93
C TRP A 55 -10.88 -6.07 -3.35
N TRP A 56 -9.63 -5.62 -3.17
CA TRP A 56 -8.46 -6.44 -3.46
C TRP A 56 -8.43 -7.70 -2.59
N THR A 57 -8.71 -7.60 -1.29
CA THR A 57 -8.74 -8.74 -0.36
C THR A 57 -9.83 -9.75 -0.74
N GLN A 58 -11.01 -9.26 -1.14
CA GLN A 58 -12.10 -10.12 -1.62
C GLN A 58 -11.71 -10.85 -2.91
N VAL A 59 -11.13 -10.15 -3.90
CA VAL A 59 -10.64 -10.78 -5.14
C VAL A 59 -9.51 -11.77 -4.84
N PHE A 60 -8.58 -11.42 -3.94
CA PHE A 60 -7.45 -12.26 -3.56
C PHE A 60 -7.91 -13.54 -2.85
N THR A 61 -8.98 -13.45 -2.06
CA THR A 61 -9.60 -14.61 -1.40
C THR A 61 -10.05 -15.66 -2.41
N ARG A 62 -10.69 -15.23 -3.50
CA ARG A 62 -11.12 -16.11 -4.60
C ARG A 62 -9.95 -16.58 -5.45
N TYR A 63 -9.02 -15.67 -5.78
CA TYR A 63 -7.82 -15.98 -6.54
C TYR A 63 -6.98 -17.09 -5.89
N THR A 64 -6.77 -17.01 -4.58
CA THR A 64 -6.06 -18.05 -3.80
C THR A 64 -6.86 -19.33 -3.59
N ALA A 65 -8.17 -19.30 -3.86
CA ALA A 65 -9.02 -20.47 -3.97
C ALA A 65 -8.97 -21.14 -5.36
N GLU A 66 -8.24 -20.53 -6.31
CA GLU A 66 -8.27 -20.91 -7.73
C GLU A 66 -9.66 -20.72 -8.37
N GLU A 67 -10.49 -19.85 -7.79
CA GLU A 67 -11.82 -19.48 -8.29
C GLU A 67 -11.73 -18.27 -9.22
N ALA A 68 -12.17 -18.44 -10.47
CA ALA A 68 -12.22 -17.36 -11.44
C ALA A 68 -13.24 -16.29 -11.01
N VAL A 69 -12.85 -15.03 -11.10
CA VAL A 69 -13.72 -13.88 -10.86
C VAL A 69 -14.18 -13.33 -12.21
N PRO A 70 -15.47 -13.47 -12.59
CA PRO A 70 -15.97 -12.99 -13.87
C PRO A 70 -15.79 -11.48 -14.03
N ASP A 71 -15.62 -11.01 -15.27
CA ASP A 71 -15.51 -9.56 -15.55
C ASP A 71 -16.79 -8.76 -15.19
N THR A 72 -17.92 -9.43 -15.04
CA THR A 72 -19.19 -8.85 -14.59
C THR A 72 -19.27 -8.66 -13.08
N ASP A 73 -18.33 -9.23 -12.30
CA ASP A 73 -18.32 -9.14 -10.85
C ASP A 73 -18.13 -7.69 -10.39
N GLY A 74 -19.04 -7.22 -9.53
CA GLY A 74 -19.06 -5.84 -9.05
C GLY A 74 -17.81 -5.45 -8.28
N VAL A 75 -17.21 -6.38 -7.51
CA VAL A 75 -16.01 -6.13 -6.72
C VAL A 75 -14.80 -5.96 -7.63
N LEU A 76 -14.65 -6.83 -8.63
CA LEU A 76 -13.57 -6.72 -9.60
C LEU A 76 -13.68 -5.44 -10.43
N ARG A 77 -14.90 -5.06 -10.84
CA ARG A 77 -15.16 -3.80 -11.54
C ARG A 77 -14.84 -2.59 -10.66
N ALA A 78 -15.29 -2.58 -9.41
CA ALA A 78 -14.98 -1.52 -8.46
C ALA A 78 -13.48 -1.37 -8.24
N LEU A 79 -12.76 -2.49 -8.09
CA LEU A 79 -11.30 -2.51 -7.99
C LEU A 79 -10.63 -1.89 -9.23
N ARG A 80 -11.03 -2.31 -10.43
CA ARG A 80 -10.47 -1.79 -11.69
C ARG A 80 -10.74 -0.31 -11.91
N VAL A 81 -11.92 0.17 -11.50
CA VAL A 81 -12.29 1.59 -11.62
C VAL A 81 -11.59 2.43 -10.55
N GLY A 82 -11.56 1.95 -9.30
CA GLY A 82 -11.01 2.72 -8.18
C GLY A 82 -9.48 2.78 -8.16
N LEU A 83 -8.79 1.76 -8.71
CA LEU A 83 -7.33 1.71 -8.71
C LEU A 83 -6.69 2.94 -9.41
N PRO A 84 -7.12 3.35 -10.63
CA PRO A 84 -6.66 4.59 -11.25
C PRO A 84 -6.82 5.82 -10.36
N TRP A 85 -7.95 5.97 -9.66
CA TRP A 85 -8.17 7.12 -8.76
C TRP A 85 -7.17 7.15 -7.61
N LEU A 86 -6.94 6.01 -6.96
CA LEU A 86 -5.97 5.91 -5.88
C LEU A 86 -4.54 6.21 -6.36
N THR A 87 -4.18 5.67 -7.52
CA THR A 87 -2.85 5.87 -8.09
C THR A 87 -2.64 7.32 -8.50
N SER A 88 -3.63 7.95 -9.15
CA SER A 88 -3.58 9.37 -9.49
C SER A 88 -3.42 10.24 -8.24
N LEU A 89 -4.21 10.01 -7.19
CA LEU A 89 -4.09 10.76 -5.94
C LEU A 89 -2.71 10.61 -5.30
N ARG A 90 -2.17 9.39 -5.23
CA ARG A 90 -0.81 9.13 -4.72
C ARG A 90 0.26 9.84 -5.54
N LEU A 91 0.15 9.80 -6.87
CA LEU A 91 1.09 10.48 -7.76
C LEU A 91 1.00 12.00 -7.65
N SER A 92 -0.20 12.57 -7.52
CA SER A 92 -0.39 13.99 -7.30
C SER A 92 0.25 14.43 -5.98
N MET A 93 0.05 13.68 -4.89
CA MET A 93 0.66 14.01 -3.60
C MET A 93 2.18 13.85 -3.61
N TRP A 94 2.69 12.83 -4.32
CA TRP A 94 4.13 12.68 -4.53
C TRP A 94 4.71 13.81 -5.38
N LEU A 95 4.00 14.28 -6.40
CA LEU A 95 4.40 15.45 -7.19
C LEU A 95 4.38 16.74 -6.36
N LEU A 96 3.37 16.91 -5.49
CA LEU A 96 3.34 18.02 -4.56
C LEU A 96 4.55 18.00 -3.61
N LEU A 97 4.93 16.82 -3.10
CA LEU A 97 6.17 16.67 -2.32
C LEU A 97 7.40 17.12 -3.13
N LEU A 98 7.53 16.68 -4.38
CA LEU A 98 8.64 17.12 -5.25
C LEU A 98 8.66 18.64 -5.46
N LEU A 99 7.50 19.25 -5.70
CA LEU A 99 7.37 20.69 -5.87
C LEU A 99 7.74 21.43 -4.58
N SER A 100 7.32 20.95 -3.42
CA SER A 100 7.69 21.53 -2.13
C SER A 100 9.20 21.40 -1.86
N LEU A 101 9.82 20.27 -2.21
CA LEU A 101 11.26 20.11 -2.13
C LEU A 101 12.00 21.08 -3.06
N ALA A 102 11.50 21.26 -4.29
CA ALA A 102 12.05 22.22 -5.24
C ALA A 102 11.87 23.68 -4.80
N SER A 103 10.85 23.98 -3.98
CA SER A 103 10.62 25.31 -3.41
C SER A 103 11.37 25.58 -2.09
N GLY A 104 12.29 24.69 -1.69
CA GLY A 104 13.15 24.91 -0.50
C GLY A 104 12.67 24.27 0.80
N LEU A 105 11.68 23.36 0.79
CA LEU A 105 11.19 22.69 2.00
C LEU A 105 12.28 21.96 2.81
N ALA A 106 13.37 21.55 2.16
CA ALA A 106 14.40 20.67 2.71
C ALA A 106 15.81 21.25 2.65
N GLU A 107 15.97 22.58 2.63
CA GLU A 107 17.28 23.25 2.49
C GLU A 107 18.31 22.83 3.54
N THR A 108 17.85 22.47 4.74
CA THR A 108 18.71 22.03 5.85
C THR A 108 18.78 20.51 6.01
N ALA A 109 18.03 19.76 5.20
CA ALA A 109 17.96 18.32 5.29
C ALA A 109 19.12 17.63 4.56
N SER A 110 19.48 16.43 5.02
CA SER A 110 20.47 15.60 4.32
C SER A 110 20.01 15.25 2.90
N PRO A 111 20.75 15.62 1.83
CA PRO A 111 20.35 15.33 0.45
C PRO A 111 20.18 13.83 0.16
N VAL A 112 20.96 13.00 0.83
CA VAL A 112 20.87 11.53 0.72
C VAL A 112 19.55 11.03 1.30
N ALA A 113 19.14 11.53 2.46
CA ALA A 113 17.89 11.15 3.10
C ALA A 113 16.67 11.60 2.29
N VAL A 114 16.70 12.82 1.75
CA VAL A 114 15.64 13.34 0.86
C VAL A 114 15.53 12.50 -0.41
N THR A 115 16.67 12.19 -1.03
CA THR A 115 16.71 11.34 -2.23
C THR A 115 16.14 9.95 -1.94
N ALA A 116 16.55 9.33 -0.83
CA ALA A 116 16.01 8.04 -0.39
C ALA A 116 14.49 8.11 -0.18
N LEU A 117 13.98 9.13 0.51
CA LEU A 117 12.54 9.35 0.71
C LEU A 117 11.79 9.40 -0.63
N VAL A 118 12.25 10.24 -1.56
CA VAL A 118 11.60 10.43 -2.86
C VAL A 118 11.64 9.15 -3.70
N THR A 119 12.79 8.46 -3.76
CA THR A 119 12.95 7.22 -4.52
C THR A 119 12.11 6.10 -3.93
N ILE A 120 12.15 5.89 -2.61
CA ILE A 120 11.40 4.82 -1.93
C ILE A 120 9.90 5.06 -2.04
N SER A 121 9.43 6.28 -1.78
CA SER A 121 8.00 6.62 -1.88
C SER A 121 7.48 6.45 -3.32
N GLY A 122 8.23 6.92 -4.32
CA GLY A 122 7.89 6.72 -5.73
C GLY A 122 7.83 5.24 -6.10
N ALA A 123 8.90 4.49 -5.80
CA ALA A 123 8.97 3.05 -6.07
C ALA A 123 7.84 2.27 -5.37
N PHE A 124 7.48 2.64 -4.14
CA PHE A 124 6.38 2.05 -3.40
C PHE A 124 5.03 2.24 -4.10
N ILE A 125 4.75 3.44 -4.62
CA ILE A 125 3.52 3.71 -5.39
C ILE A 125 3.43 2.77 -6.60
N PHE A 126 4.52 2.65 -7.36
CA PHE A 126 4.58 1.76 -8.52
C PHE A 126 4.39 0.29 -8.14
N ALA A 127 5.11 -0.19 -7.12
CA ALA A 127 5.02 -1.58 -6.68
C ALA A 127 3.61 -1.92 -6.20
N LYS A 128 2.98 -1.06 -5.38
CA LYS A 128 1.59 -1.27 -4.92
C LYS A 128 0.59 -1.26 -6.06
N ASN A 129 0.72 -0.33 -7.00
CA ASN A 129 -0.13 -0.32 -8.19
C ASN A 129 0.06 -1.58 -9.03
N ALA A 130 1.27 -2.11 -9.12
CA ALA A 130 1.55 -3.36 -9.82
C ALA A 130 0.99 -4.59 -9.11
N VAL A 131 1.02 -4.66 -7.76
CA VAL A 131 0.34 -5.71 -6.97
C VAL A 131 -1.15 -5.72 -7.27
N PHE A 132 -1.80 -4.55 -7.15
CA PHE A 132 -3.24 -4.42 -7.33
C PHE A 132 -3.66 -4.67 -8.79
N GLY A 133 -2.94 -4.09 -9.75
CA GLY A 133 -3.22 -4.23 -11.17
C GLY A 133 -2.94 -5.65 -11.70
N THR A 134 -1.94 -6.35 -11.16
CA THR A 134 -1.68 -7.75 -11.54
C THR A 134 -2.82 -8.64 -11.09
N LEU A 135 -3.28 -8.53 -9.84
CA LEU A 135 -4.44 -9.30 -9.39
C LEU A 135 -5.69 -8.95 -10.22
N ALA A 136 -5.97 -7.66 -10.42
CA ALA A 136 -7.17 -7.22 -11.16
C ALA A 136 -7.20 -7.69 -12.63
N ARG A 137 -6.03 -7.89 -13.25
CA ARG A 137 -5.92 -8.46 -14.62
C ARG A 137 -6.12 -9.97 -14.63
N TRP A 138 -5.49 -10.68 -13.70
CA TRP A 138 -5.44 -12.14 -13.71
C TRP A 138 -6.54 -12.81 -12.86
N ALA A 139 -7.42 -12.03 -12.23
CA ALA A 139 -8.53 -12.55 -11.42
C ALA A 139 -9.51 -13.44 -12.21
N VAL A 140 -9.66 -13.22 -13.52
CA VAL A 140 -10.53 -14.00 -14.41
C VAL A 140 -9.91 -15.37 -14.73
N THR A 141 -8.58 -15.47 -14.70
CA THR A 141 -7.80 -16.66 -15.04
C THR A 141 -6.79 -16.97 -13.93
N PRO A 142 -7.26 -17.38 -12.73
CA PRO A 142 -6.40 -17.56 -11.55
C PRO A 142 -5.37 -18.70 -11.71
N ASN A 143 -5.56 -19.56 -12.71
CA ASN A 143 -4.66 -20.67 -13.01
C ASN A 143 -3.50 -20.28 -13.95
N GLU A 144 -3.49 -19.04 -14.46
CA GLU A 144 -2.39 -18.59 -15.30
C GLU A 144 -1.07 -18.49 -14.51
N ALA A 145 -0.06 -19.26 -14.94
CA ALA A 145 1.26 -19.28 -14.32
C ALA A 145 1.94 -17.90 -14.34
N LEU A 146 1.85 -17.16 -15.45
CA LEU A 146 2.43 -15.82 -15.58
C LEU A 146 1.83 -14.85 -14.56
N GLY A 147 0.51 -14.90 -14.35
CA GLY A 147 -0.18 -14.06 -13.37
C GLY A 147 0.30 -14.32 -11.94
N ARG A 148 0.43 -15.60 -11.56
CA ARG A 148 0.92 -16.02 -10.23
C ARG A 148 2.36 -15.55 -9.99
N VAL A 149 3.25 -15.76 -10.96
CA VAL A 149 4.66 -15.35 -10.87
C VAL A 149 4.79 -13.84 -10.74
N ARG A 150 4.08 -13.06 -11.58
CA ARG A 150 4.12 -11.60 -11.52
C ARG A 150 3.57 -11.08 -10.20
N LEU A 151 2.47 -11.66 -9.71
CA LEU A 151 1.88 -11.26 -8.44
C LEU A 151 2.87 -11.51 -7.29
N ALA A 152 3.50 -12.67 -7.25
CA ALA A 152 4.51 -13.01 -6.25
C ALA A 152 5.71 -12.05 -6.29
N GLN A 153 6.23 -11.73 -7.47
CA GLN A 153 7.33 -10.77 -7.63
C GLN A 153 6.97 -9.39 -7.08
N TRP A 154 5.78 -8.90 -7.42
CA TRP A 154 5.32 -7.59 -6.96
C TRP A 154 5.01 -7.56 -5.47
N LEU A 155 4.45 -8.64 -4.90
CA LEU A 155 4.24 -8.75 -3.45
C LEU A 155 5.56 -8.70 -2.68
N ASN A 156 6.60 -9.38 -3.16
CA ASN A 156 7.93 -9.33 -2.56
C ASN A 156 8.55 -7.93 -2.63
N ALA A 157 8.51 -7.28 -3.80
CA ALA A 157 9.01 -5.92 -3.98
C ALA A 157 8.24 -4.91 -3.11
N ALA A 158 6.91 -5.01 -3.07
CA ALA A 158 6.05 -4.14 -2.27
C ALA A 158 6.28 -4.33 -0.77
N ALA A 159 6.55 -5.56 -0.30
CA ALA A 159 6.86 -5.83 1.10
C ALA A 159 8.15 -5.12 1.55
N ALA A 160 9.21 -5.22 0.75
CA ALA A 160 10.49 -4.56 1.02
C ALA A 160 10.35 -3.02 0.99
N LEU A 161 9.62 -2.49 0.00
CA LEU A 161 9.38 -1.05 -0.11
C LEU A 161 8.47 -0.51 0.98
N SER A 162 7.48 -1.29 1.44
CA SER A 162 6.63 -0.92 2.59
C SER A 162 7.46 -0.81 3.87
N LEU A 163 8.37 -1.77 4.10
CA LEU A 163 9.26 -1.74 5.24
C LEU A 163 10.20 -0.53 5.18
N ALA A 164 10.80 -0.28 4.01
CA ALA A 164 11.68 0.87 3.79
C ALA A 164 10.94 2.20 4.03
N LEU A 165 9.71 2.32 3.53
CA LEU A 165 8.88 3.51 3.76
C LEU A 165 8.49 3.65 5.24
N GLY A 166 8.22 2.55 5.93
CA GLY A 166 8.01 2.51 7.38
C GLY A 166 9.21 3.05 8.15
N VAL A 167 10.42 2.61 7.82
CA VAL A 167 11.66 3.11 8.43
C VAL A 167 11.82 4.61 8.20
N VAL A 168 11.62 5.08 6.96
CA VAL A 168 11.73 6.51 6.62
C VAL A 168 10.68 7.36 7.35
N ASN A 169 9.48 6.83 7.61
CA ASN A 169 8.43 7.56 8.32
C ASN A 169 8.63 7.57 9.85
N VAL A 170 9.37 6.60 10.40
CA VAL A 170 9.63 6.49 11.85
C VAL A 170 10.94 7.18 12.24
N VAL A 171 11.92 7.23 11.32
CA VAL A 171 13.20 7.91 11.55
C VAL A 171 13.10 9.33 10.99
N PRO A 172 12.98 10.36 11.86
CA PRO A 172 12.78 11.72 11.39
C PRO A 172 13.99 12.21 10.60
N ILE A 173 13.74 12.76 9.41
CA ILE A 173 14.77 13.43 8.62
C ILE A 173 14.94 14.84 9.20
N ALA A 174 16.06 15.06 9.89
CA ALA A 174 16.42 16.38 10.41
C ALA A 174 16.41 17.41 9.27
N GLY A 175 15.79 18.57 9.49
CA GLY A 175 15.70 19.65 8.50
C GLY A 175 14.56 19.53 7.48
N LEU A 176 13.76 18.44 7.51
CA LEU A 176 12.58 18.26 6.65
C LEU A 176 11.25 18.61 7.36
N SER A 177 11.26 18.63 8.69
CA SER A 177 10.12 19.03 9.52
C SER A 177 10.40 20.41 10.10
N GLY A 178 9.53 21.39 9.81
CA GLY A 178 9.58 22.68 10.47
C GLY A 178 9.29 22.49 11.95
N GLY A 179 10.32 22.47 12.80
CA GLY A 179 10.23 22.61 14.26
C GLY A 179 9.67 21.43 15.06
N ASP A 180 8.65 20.72 14.58
CA ASP A 180 7.98 19.67 15.35
C ASP A 180 8.45 18.28 14.92
N SER A 181 9.29 17.68 15.76
CA SER A 181 9.56 16.24 15.70
C SER A 181 8.23 15.47 15.73
N LEU A 182 8.08 14.47 14.86
CA LEU A 182 6.96 13.51 14.93
C LEU A 182 6.80 13.03 16.37
N ASP A 183 5.60 13.20 16.94
CA ASP A 183 5.32 12.71 18.28
C ASP A 183 5.42 11.19 18.31
N VAL A 184 5.75 10.63 19.48
CA VAL A 184 5.93 9.19 19.65
C VAL A 184 4.69 8.41 19.20
N THR A 185 3.49 8.97 19.42
CA THR A 185 2.23 8.37 18.96
C THR A 185 2.22 8.16 17.45
N SER A 186 2.58 9.19 16.67
CA SER A 186 2.59 9.09 15.21
C SER A 186 3.65 8.12 14.72
N MET A 187 4.84 8.13 15.32
CA MET A 187 5.88 7.16 15.00
C MET A 187 5.38 5.73 15.18
N VAL A 188 4.70 5.45 16.30
CA VAL A 188 4.12 4.14 16.58
C VAL A 188 3.01 3.80 15.59
N VAL A 189 2.08 4.72 15.32
CA VAL A 189 0.96 4.47 14.39
C VAL A 189 1.45 4.19 12.97
N TYR A 190 2.32 5.04 12.41
CA TYR A 190 2.87 4.85 11.07
C TYR A 190 3.79 3.63 10.98
N GLY A 191 4.60 3.40 12.01
CA GLY A 191 5.49 2.23 12.09
C GLY A 191 4.73 0.91 12.15
N LEU A 192 3.72 0.80 13.00
CA LEU A 192 2.86 -0.38 13.10
C LEU A 192 2.07 -0.61 11.81
N HIS A 193 1.55 0.45 11.19
CA HIS A 193 0.85 0.34 9.91
C HIS A 193 1.78 -0.21 8.81
N ALA A 194 3.01 0.30 8.71
CA ALA A 194 3.99 -0.19 7.75
C ALA A 194 4.39 -1.65 8.01
N LEU A 195 4.62 -2.04 9.27
CA LEU A 195 4.91 -3.43 9.64
C LEU A 195 3.77 -4.37 9.28
N LEU A 196 2.53 -3.96 9.53
CA LEU A 196 1.34 -4.72 9.18
C LEU A 196 1.20 -4.84 7.66
N ASP A 197 1.47 -3.78 6.91
CA ASP A 197 1.44 -3.80 5.45
C ASP A 197 2.52 -4.73 4.88
N THR A 198 3.75 -4.67 5.40
CA THR A 198 4.82 -5.62 5.06
C THR A 198 4.42 -7.06 5.37
N ALA A 199 3.89 -7.32 6.57
CA ALA A 199 3.46 -8.66 6.98
C ALA A 199 2.34 -9.19 6.07
N ALA A 200 1.34 -8.36 5.75
CA ALA A 200 0.25 -8.74 4.87
C ALA A 200 0.75 -9.09 3.46
N MET A 201 1.72 -8.35 2.92
CA MET A 201 2.32 -8.66 1.61
C MET A 201 3.13 -9.96 1.63
N LEU A 202 3.92 -10.21 2.68
CA LEU A 202 4.70 -11.44 2.84
C LEU A 202 3.82 -12.67 3.05
N LEU A 203 2.76 -12.55 3.85
CA LEU A 203 1.81 -13.64 4.05
C LEU A 203 1.01 -13.91 2.77
N SER A 204 0.58 -12.84 2.07
CA SER A 204 -0.06 -12.97 0.75
C SER A 204 0.87 -13.67 -0.25
N LEU A 205 2.16 -13.34 -0.25
CA LEU A 205 3.16 -14.02 -1.09
C LEU A 205 3.20 -15.54 -0.83
N ARG A 206 3.14 -15.95 0.45
CA ARG A 206 3.08 -17.38 0.81
C ARG A 206 1.75 -18.04 0.45
N ALA A 207 0.68 -17.26 0.34
CA ALA A 207 -0.64 -17.75 -0.04
C ALA A 207 -0.87 -17.85 -1.55
N VAL A 208 -0.04 -17.22 -2.39
CA VAL A 208 -0.11 -17.35 -3.85
C VAL A 208 0.15 -18.82 -4.24
N PRO A 209 -0.77 -19.49 -4.96
CA PRO A 209 -0.56 -20.84 -5.44
C PRO A 209 0.70 -20.94 -6.31
N PRO A 210 1.50 -22.02 -6.20
CA PRO A 210 2.62 -22.23 -7.10
C PRO A 210 2.13 -22.34 -8.55
N PRO A 211 2.95 -21.94 -9.54
CA PRO A 211 2.66 -22.26 -10.94
C PRO A 211 2.60 -23.78 -11.09
N MET A 212 1.57 -24.29 -11.77
CA MET A 212 1.54 -25.72 -12.10
C MET A 212 2.68 -26.02 -13.08
N ALA A 213 3.41 -27.11 -12.84
CA ALA A 213 4.40 -27.58 -13.79
C ALA A 213 3.70 -27.97 -15.11
N PRO A 214 4.30 -27.66 -16.27
CA PRO A 214 3.74 -28.02 -17.57
C PRO A 214 3.65 -29.54 -17.77
#